data_AF-A0A4Q3GV63-F1
#
_entry.id   AF-A0A4Q3GV63-F1
#
_cell.length_a   1.000
_cell.length_b   1.000
_cell.length_c   1.000
_cell.angle_alpha   90.00
_cell.angle_beta   90.00
_cell.angle_gamma   90.00
#
_symmetry.space_group_name_H-M   'P 1'
#
loop_
_entity.id
_entity.type
_entity.pdbx_description
1 polymer ?
#
loop_
_entity_poly.entity_id
_entity_poly.type
_entity_poly.pdbx_seq_one_letter_code
_entity_poly.pdbx_strand_id
1 'polypeptide(L)'
;MDQPVMDLVDAEVAGMKQLFFQKIMSRAIRRDYTVRADTLDGLAAKIGVPADRLASTIRTYNNAIEQDEPDPLGKSEKYRRKLEQGPFYAMSIGEGLRLAPIPALTMGGLVVDEDTGEVLSTDGGTVKGLYAAGRTAVGICSHYYVSGLSLSDCVWSGLRAAESLKGSCGAAALTPQPATKPA
;
A
#
# COMPACT_ATOMS: atom_id res chain seq x y z
N MET A 1 -16.10 6.98 -12.72
CA MET A 1 -14.93 6.95 -13.62
C MET A 1 -15.41 7.27 -15.00
N ASP A 2 -14.64 8.06 -15.74
CA ASP A 2 -14.88 8.35 -17.15
C ASP A 2 -14.77 7.03 -17.96
N GLN A 3 -15.68 6.81 -18.91
CA GLN A 3 -15.75 5.56 -19.68
C GLN A 3 -14.43 5.25 -20.41
N PRO A 4 -13.80 6.22 -21.11
CA PRO A 4 -12.46 6.09 -21.66
C PRO A 4 -11.40 5.58 -20.67
N VAL A 5 -11.43 6.05 -19.42
CA VAL A 5 -10.48 5.62 -18.39
C VAL A 5 -10.75 4.18 -17.97
N MET A 6 -12.02 3.79 -17.88
CA MET A 6 -12.39 2.40 -17.58
C MET A 6 -11.96 1.45 -18.68
N ASP A 7 -12.10 1.85 -19.94
CA ASP A 7 -11.71 1.04 -21.09
C ASP A 7 -10.18 0.83 -21.11
N LEU A 8 -9.40 1.87 -20.77
CA LEU A 8 -7.94 1.76 -20.61
C LEU A 8 -7.58 0.78 -19.48
N VAL A 9 -8.23 0.90 -18.33
CA VAL A 9 -8.02 -0.01 -17.19
C VAL A 9 -8.39 -1.44 -17.56
N ASP A 10 -9.47 -1.65 -18.29
CA ASP A 10 -9.89 -2.99 -18.74
C ASP A 10 -8.90 -3.61 -19.73
N ALA A 11 -8.37 -2.81 -20.67
CA ALA A 11 -7.33 -3.26 -21.59
C ALA A 11 -6.04 -3.64 -20.84
N GLU A 12 -5.60 -2.83 -19.88
CA GLU A 12 -4.42 -3.09 -19.08
C GLU A 12 -4.59 -4.33 -18.19
N VAL A 13 -5.72 -4.43 -17.49
CA VAL A 13 -6.08 -5.59 -16.69
C VAL A 13 -6.14 -6.83 -17.56
N ALA A 14 -6.71 -6.80 -18.77
CA ALA A 14 -6.72 -7.95 -19.67
C ALA A 14 -5.30 -8.42 -20.03
N GLY A 15 -4.39 -7.47 -20.29
CA GLY A 15 -3.00 -7.69 -20.68
C GLY A 15 -2.08 -8.24 -19.58
N MET A 16 -2.42 -8.16 -18.30
CA MET A 16 -1.54 -8.63 -17.20
C MET A 16 -1.34 -10.16 -17.21
N LYS A 17 -0.18 -10.64 -17.68
CA LYS A 17 0.10 -12.10 -17.80
C LYS A 17 0.56 -12.77 -16.50
N GLN A 18 1.24 -12.05 -15.60
CA GLN A 18 1.87 -12.64 -14.40
C GLN A 18 1.19 -12.27 -13.06
N LEU A 19 0.18 -11.39 -13.08
CA LEU A 19 -0.40 -10.79 -11.87
C LEU A 19 -1.86 -11.23 -11.67
N PHE A 20 -2.11 -12.55 -11.73
CA PHE A 20 -3.45 -13.12 -11.63
C PHE A 20 -4.22 -12.67 -10.38
N PHE A 21 -3.54 -12.61 -9.23
CA PHE A 21 -4.17 -12.11 -8.00
C PHE A 21 -4.57 -10.64 -8.13
N GLN A 22 -3.74 -9.78 -8.74
CA GLN A 22 -4.09 -8.37 -8.96
C GLN A 22 -5.27 -8.22 -9.93
N LYS A 23 -5.39 -9.10 -10.94
CA LYS A 23 -6.58 -9.15 -11.81
C LYS A 23 -7.85 -9.45 -11.02
N ILE A 24 -7.80 -10.43 -10.11
CA ILE A 24 -8.93 -10.77 -9.24
C ILE A 24 -9.28 -9.57 -8.35
N MET A 25 -8.27 -8.97 -7.71
CA MET A 25 -8.47 -7.83 -6.81
C MET A 25 -9.07 -6.64 -7.54
N SER A 26 -8.54 -6.27 -8.71
CA SER A 26 -9.08 -5.19 -9.53
C SER A 26 -10.54 -5.43 -9.93
N ARG A 27 -10.88 -6.67 -10.30
CA ARG A 27 -12.28 -7.03 -10.60
C ARG A 27 -13.18 -6.94 -9.38
N ALA A 28 -12.75 -7.46 -8.23
CA ALA A 28 -13.52 -7.42 -6.99
C ALA A 28 -13.74 -5.99 -6.51
N ILE A 29 -12.72 -5.14 -6.54
CA ILE A 29 -12.84 -3.72 -6.19
C ILE A 29 -13.90 -3.03 -7.04
N ARG A 30 -13.87 -3.25 -8.36
CA ARG A 30 -14.80 -2.60 -9.29
C ARG A 30 -16.22 -3.14 -9.20
N ARG A 31 -16.38 -4.45 -9.06
CA ARG A 31 -17.69 -5.12 -9.13
C ARG A 31 -18.37 -5.25 -7.78
N ASP A 32 -17.62 -5.68 -6.78
CA ASP A 32 -18.17 -6.14 -5.51
C ASP A 32 -18.05 -5.06 -4.42
N TYR A 33 -17.07 -4.16 -4.54
CA TYR A 33 -16.78 -3.16 -3.49
C TYR A 33 -17.06 -1.72 -3.90
N THR A 34 -17.42 -1.47 -5.17
CA THR A 34 -17.76 -0.13 -5.66
C THR A 34 -19.23 -0.06 -6.06
N VAL A 35 -19.94 0.92 -5.51
CA VAL A 35 -21.34 1.21 -5.84
C VAL A 35 -21.40 2.50 -6.64
N ARG A 36 -22.16 2.49 -7.75
CA ARG A 36 -22.43 3.64 -8.61
C ARG A 36 -23.90 4.06 -8.52
N ALA A 37 -24.18 5.35 -8.48
CA ALA A 37 -25.52 5.91 -8.69
C ALA A 37 -25.44 7.28 -9.36
N ASP A 38 -26.48 7.66 -10.11
CA ASP A 38 -26.50 8.96 -10.80
C ASP A 38 -26.85 10.13 -9.84
N THR A 39 -27.45 9.82 -8.69
CA THR A 39 -27.81 10.79 -7.64
C THR A 39 -27.27 10.37 -6.27
N LEU A 40 -27.10 11.34 -5.36
CA LEU A 40 -26.68 11.07 -3.98
C LEU A 40 -27.71 10.23 -3.21
N ASP A 41 -29.00 10.48 -3.42
CA ASP A 41 -30.08 9.70 -2.79
C ASP A 41 -30.05 8.24 -3.24
N GLY A 42 -29.86 8.03 -4.55
CA GLY A 42 -29.70 6.70 -5.12
C GLY A 42 -28.45 5.99 -4.59
N LEU A 43 -27.36 6.72 -4.35
CA LEU A 43 -26.17 6.17 -3.74
C LEU A 43 -26.42 5.78 -2.28
N ALA A 44 -27.03 6.68 -1.50
CA ALA A 44 -27.34 6.50 -0.09
C ALA A 44 -28.20 5.25 0.15
N ALA A 45 -29.24 5.08 -0.67
CA ALA A 45 -30.09 3.90 -0.63
C ALA A 45 -29.30 2.59 -0.89
N LYS A 46 -28.38 2.59 -1.88
CA LYS A 46 -27.58 1.41 -2.21
C LYS A 46 -26.55 1.05 -1.15
N ILE A 47 -25.98 2.03 -0.45
CA ILE A 47 -24.98 1.79 0.61
C ILE A 47 -25.59 1.71 2.01
N GLY A 48 -26.91 1.89 2.15
CA GLY A 48 -27.62 1.74 3.42
C GLY A 48 -27.40 2.88 4.41
N VAL A 49 -27.20 4.11 3.95
CA VAL A 49 -27.06 5.30 4.81
C VAL A 49 -28.21 6.29 4.60
N PRO A 50 -28.54 7.16 5.57
CA PRO A 50 -29.59 8.18 5.36
C PRO A 50 -29.19 9.20 4.30
N ALA A 51 -30.05 9.36 3.29
CA ALA A 51 -29.84 10.27 2.16
C ALA A 51 -29.57 11.71 2.61
N ASP A 52 -30.39 12.24 3.52
CA ASP A 52 -30.25 13.62 4.03
C ASP A 52 -28.89 13.86 4.70
N ARG A 53 -28.37 12.85 5.42
CA ARG A 53 -27.06 12.95 6.08
C ARG A 53 -25.93 12.95 5.06
N LEU A 54 -25.97 12.06 4.06
CA LEU A 54 -24.97 12.03 2.99
C LEU A 54 -24.99 13.34 2.19
N ALA A 55 -26.17 13.81 1.78
CA ALA A 55 -26.33 15.06 1.05
C ALA A 55 -25.82 16.26 1.87
N SER A 56 -26.10 16.30 3.18
CA SER A 56 -25.60 17.35 4.06
C SER A 56 -24.07 17.34 4.15
N THR A 57 -23.44 16.18 4.29
CA THR A 57 -21.97 16.08 4.32
C THR A 57 -21.34 16.60 3.03
N ILE A 58 -21.88 16.20 1.87
CA ILE A 58 -21.38 16.66 0.57
C ILE A 58 -21.58 18.17 0.40
N ARG A 59 -22.73 18.72 0.84
CA ARG A 59 -22.99 20.16 0.79
C ARG A 59 -22.02 20.94 1.68
N THR A 60 -21.79 20.51 2.91
CA THR A 60 -20.80 21.16 3.80
C THR A 60 -19.41 21.15 3.18
N TYR A 61 -19.01 20.04 2.58
CA TYR A 61 -17.72 19.92 1.88
C TYR A 61 -17.62 20.87 0.68
N ASN A 62 -18.64 20.91 -0.19
CA ASN A 62 -18.66 21.78 -1.36
C ASN A 62 -18.70 23.26 -0.98
N ASN A 63 -19.43 23.63 0.08
CA ASN A 63 -19.52 25.00 0.57
C ASN A 63 -18.17 25.49 1.11
N ALA A 64 -17.45 24.66 1.88
CA ALA A 64 -16.11 25.02 2.37
C ALA A 64 -15.14 25.31 1.21
N ILE A 65 -15.26 24.57 0.10
CA ILE A 65 -14.47 24.83 -1.12
C ILE A 65 -14.91 26.14 -1.79
N GLU A 66 -16.21 26.42 -1.85
CA GLU A 66 -16.74 27.62 -2.51
C GLU A 66 -16.43 28.92 -1.78
N GLN A 67 -16.43 28.87 -0.45
CA GLN A 67 -16.12 30.02 0.40
C GLN A 67 -14.62 30.16 0.70
N ASP A 68 -13.78 29.30 0.12
CA ASP A 68 -12.33 29.22 0.38
C ASP A 68 -11.99 29.04 1.87
N GLU A 69 -12.87 28.38 2.62
CA GLU A 69 -12.67 28.07 4.03
C GLU A 69 -11.87 26.77 4.19
N PRO A 70 -11.12 26.57 5.29
CA PRO A 70 -10.47 25.29 5.58
C PRO A 70 -11.47 24.13 5.58
N ASP A 71 -11.04 22.96 5.09
CA ASP A 71 -11.87 21.76 5.18
C ASP A 71 -12.11 21.38 6.65
N PRO A 72 -13.36 21.09 7.06
CA PRO A 72 -13.70 20.81 8.45
C PRO A 72 -12.96 19.60 9.05
N LEU A 73 -12.44 18.70 8.22
CA LEU A 73 -11.69 17.50 8.63
C LEU A 73 -10.19 17.62 8.32
N GLY A 74 -9.70 18.81 7.95
CA GLY A 74 -8.29 19.08 7.71
C GLY A 74 -7.75 18.60 6.36
N LYS A 75 -8.62 18.31 5.38
CA LYS A 75 -8.17 17.91 4.04
C LYS A 75 -7.41 19.05 3.34
N SER A 76 -6.18 18.78 2.92
CA SER A 76 -5.32 19.76 2.23
C SER A 76 -5.94 20.28 0.92
N GLU A 77 -5.81 21.58 0.70
CA GLU A 77 -6.37 22.34 -0.43
C GLU A 77 -6.13 21.74 -1.82
N LYS A 78 -4.90 21.33 -2.11
CA LYS A 78 -4.57 20.70 -3.40
C LYS A 78 -5.43 19.48 -3.74
N TYR A 79 -5.97 18.78 -2.73
CA TYR A 79 -6.78 17.57 -2.89
C TYR A 79 -8.30 17.81 -2.78
N ARG A 80 -8.74 19.06 -2.63
CA ARG A 80 -10.16 19.40 -2.52
C ARG A 80 -10.76 19.58 -3.92
N ARG A 81 -11.90 18.92 -4.19
CA ARG A 81 -12.64 19.02 -5.46
C ARG A 81 -14.13 18.90 -5.14
N LYS A 82 -14.95 19.82 -5.66
CA LYS A 82 -16.39 19.76 -5.44
C LYS A 82 -16.98 18.47 -6.02
N LEU A 83 -17.98 17.92 -5.33
CA LEU A 83 -18.74 16.73 -5.71
C LEU A 83 -20.18 17.16 -6.02
N GLU A 84 -20.41 17.63 -7.25
CA GLU A 84 -21.69 18.24 -7.66
C GLU A 84 -22.44 17.41 -8.69
N GLN A 85 -21.71 16.78 -9.62
CA GLN A 85 -22.28 16.07 -10.75
C GLN A 85 -22.03 14.58 -10.63
N GLY A 86 -23.10 13.80 -10.81
CA GLY A 86 -23.01 12.37 -10.92
C GLY A 86 -22.34 11.92 -12.23
N PRO A 87 -22.07 10.61 -12.37
CA PRO A 87 -22.37 9.57 -11.39
C PRO A 87 -21.48 9.63 -10.15
N PHE A 88 -22.08 9.37 -8.99
CA PHE A 88 -21.40 9.26 -7.71
C PHE A 88 -20.98 7.82 -7.46
N TYR A 89 -19.85 7.68 -6.75
CA TYR A 89 -19.25 6.38 -6.43
C TYR A 89 -18.97 6.30 -4.93
N ALA A 90 -19.27 5.15 -4.35
CA ALA A 90 -18.84 4.80 -2.99
C ALA A 90 -18.05 3.49 -3.06
N MET A 91 -16.90 3.45 -2.40
CA MET A 91 -16.08 2.25 -2.26
C MET A 91 -16.07 1.82 -0.80
N SER A 92 -16.41 0.57 -0.54
CA SER A 92 -16.29 0.00 0.80
C SER A 92 -14.82 -0.32 1.10
N ILE A 93 -14.33 0.14 2.26
CA ILE A 93 -12.97 -0.09 2.77
C ILE A 93 -12.98 -0.73 4.17
N GLY A 94 -14.08 -1.37 4.55
CA GLY A 94 -14.25 -1.97 5.88
C GLY A 94 -13.66 -3.36 6.04
N GLU A 95 -13.65 -3.86 7.27
CA GLU A 95 -13.07 -5.17 7.66
C GLU A 95 -13.83 -6.38 7.10
N GLY A 96 -15.07 -6.21 6.60
CA GLY A 96 -15.92 -7.28 6.09
C GLY A 96 -15.67 -7.71 4.64
N LEU A 97 -14.64 -7.19 3.98
CA LEU A 97 -14.36 -7.46 2.56
C LEU A 97 -13.66 -8.81 2.42
N ARG A 98 -14.32 -9.79 1.79
CA ARG A 98 -13.83 -11.18 1.65
C ARG A 98 -12.44 -11.31 1.04
N LEU A 99 -12.07 -10.41 0.14
CA LEU A 99 -10.76 -10.41 -0.51
C LEU A 99 -9.78 -9.42 0.11
N ALA A 100 -10.16 -8.73 1.20
CA ALA A 100 -9.36 -7.74 1.91
C ALA A 100 -8.51 -6.86 0.94
N PRO A 101 -9.16 -6.03 0.10
CA PRO A 101 -8.50 -5.26 -0.96
C PRO A 101 -7.59 -4.14 -0.46
N ILE A 102 -7.29 -4.12 0.83
CA ILE A 102 -6.42 -3.16 1.48
C ILE A 102 -5.09 -3.89 1.69
N PRO A 103 -4.15 -3.80 0.74
CA PRO A 103 -2.84 -4.39 0.93
C PRO A 103 -2.19 -3.77 2.17
N ALA A 104 -1.86 -4.65 3.12
CA ALA A 104 -1.10 -4.29 4.30
C ALA A 104 0.36 -4.73 4.11
N LEU A 105 1.25 -4.04 4.80
CA LEU A 105 2.65 -4.43 4.92
C LEU A 105 2.97 -4.64 6.40
N THR A 106 3.77 -5.65 6.70
CA THR A 106 4.32 -5.81 8.04
C THR A 106 5.22 -4.63 8.33
N MET A 107 5.18 -4.08 9.53
CA MET A 107 6.05 -2.97 9.96
C MET A 107 7.36 -3.47 10.59
N GLY A 108 7.34 -4.68 11.16
CA GLY A 108 8.52 -5.35 11.71
C GLY A 108 9.28 -6.21 10.70
N GLY A 109 10.35 -6.85 11.19
CA GLY A 109 11.26 -7.71 10.45
C GLY A 109 12.45 -8.11 11.31
N LEU A 110 13.53 -8.57 10.68
CA LEU A 110 14.82 -8.81 11.32
C LEU A 110 15.49 -7.47 11.67
N VAL A 111 16.01 -7.35 12.87
CA VAL A 111 16.82 -6.17 13.22
C VAL A 111 18.17 -6.31 12.53
N VAL A 112 18.64 -5.24 11.89
CA VAL A 112 19.89 -5.22 11.15
C VAL A 112 20.80 -4.12 11.67
N ASP A 113 22.10 -4.31 11.51
CA ASP A 113 23.08 -3.25 11.62
C ASP A 113 22.82 -2.19 10.53
N GLU A 114 22.77 -0.92 10.92
CA GLU A 114 22.33 0.18 10.06
C GLU A 114 23.37 0.57 8.99
N ASP A 115 24.64 0.29 9.23
CA ASP A 115 25.72 0.57 8.27
C ASP A 115 25.83 -0.54 7.24
N THR A 116 25.77 -1.80 7.66
CA THR A 116 26.12 -2.97 6.82
C THR A 116 24.92 -3.77 6.31
N GLY A 117 23.90 -3.93 7.14
CA GLY A 117 22.68 -4.68 6.84
C GLY A 117 22.77 -6.14 7.24
N GLU A 118 23.82 -6.51 7.97
CA GLU A 118 23.89 -7.79 8.65
C GLU A 118 22.82 -7.86 9.74
N VAL A 119 22.21 -9.03 9.88
CA VAL A 119 21.19 -9.29 10.90
C VAL A 119 21.84 -9.31 12.27
N LEU A 120 21.23 -8.63 13.24
CA LEU A 120 21.70 -8.63 14.63
C LEU A 120 21.28 -9.92 15.34
N SER A 121 22.21 -10.49 16.11
CA SER A 121 21.93 -11.60 17.01
C SER A 121 21.28 -11.11 18.30
N THR A 122 20.46 -11.95 18.94
CA THR A 122 19.92 -11.69 20.28
C THR A 122 21.01 -11.62 21.35
N ASP A 123 22.15 -12.26 21.11
CA ASP A 123 23.27 -12.36 22.04
C ASP A 123 24.25 -11.18 21.90
N GLY A 124 23.93 -10.22 21.03
CA GLY A 124 24.80 -9.10 20.66
C GLY A 124 25.65 -9.40 19.41
N GLY A 125 26.02 -8.34 18.69
CA GLY A 125 26.78 -8.43 17.44
C GLY A 125 25.93 -8.88 16.23
N THR A 126 26.61 -9.15 15.11
CA THR A 126 25.98 -9.55 13.85
C THR A 126 26.05 -11.06 13.61
N VAL A 127 25.05 -11.61 12.93
CA VAL A 127 25.08 -12.96 12.38
C VAL A 127 25.86 -12.91 11.07
N LYS A 128 27.15 -13.24 11.14
CA LYS A 128 28.08 -13.11 10.03
C LYS A 128 27.56 -13.76 8.75
N GLY A 129 27.49 -12.97 7.67
CA GLY A 129 27.07 -13.45 6.35
C GLY A 129 25.56 -13.53 6.14
N LEU A 130 24.75 -13.24 7.17
CA LEU A 130 23.30 -13.13 7.06
C LEU A 130 22.90 -11.65 6.97
N TYR A 131 22.28 -11.27 5.85
CA TYR A 131 21.81 -9.91 5.61
C TYR A 131 20.30 -9.88 5.42
N ALA A 132 19.67 -8.78 5.80
CA ALA A 132 18.26 -8.53 5.51
C ALA A 132 18.06 -7.11 4.96
N ALA A 133 17.08 -6.96 4.07
CA ALA A 133 16.80 -5.72 3.37
C ALA A 133 15.31 -5.62 3.01
N GLY A 134 14.84 -4.39 2.85
CA GLY A 134 13.45 -4.09 2.57
C GLY A 134 12.53 -4.60 3.66
N ARG A 135 11.39 -5.18 3.27
CA ARG A 135 10.34 -5.57 4.23
C ARG A 135 10.65 -6.82 5.05
N THR A 136 11.78 -7.50 4.83
CA THR A 136 12.26 -8.55 5.75
C THR A 136 13.07 -7.99 6.90
N ALA A 137 13.49 -6.71 6.84
CA ALA A 137 14.24 -6.01 7.86
C ALA A 137 13.38 -4.96 8.59
N VAL A 138 13.72 -4.69 9.85
CA VAL A 138 13.25 -3.50 10.56
C VAL A 138 13.98 -2.32 9.95
N GLY A 139 13.22 -1.37 9.41
CA GLY A 139 13.76 -0.22 8.69
C GLY A 139 12.94 1.04 8.97
N ILE A 140 13.13 2.07 8.15
CA ILE A 140 12.50 3.40 8.31
C ILE A 140 10.98 3.29 8.44
N CYS A 141 10.37 2.37 7.70
CA CYS A 141 8.93 2.18 7.72
C CYS A 141 8.40 1.59 9.03
N SER A 142 9.23 1.13 9.98
CA SER A 142 8.76 0.41 11.18
C SER A 142 8.14 1.31 12.25
N HIS A 143 8.60 2.56 12.36
CA HIS A 143 8.13 3.53 13.35
C HIS A 143 7.07 4.49 12.79
N TYR A 144 7.18 4.84 11.51
CA TYR A 144 6.22 5.70 10.83
C TYR A 144 6.20 5.41 9.33
N TYR A 145 5.01 5.25 8.76
CA TYR A 145 4.86 4.95 7.34
C TYR A 145 4.26 6.12 6.58
N VAL A 146 4.90 6.48 5.47
CA VAL A 146 4.40 7.40 4.46
C VAL A 146 4.50 6.69 3.12
N SER A 147 3.47 6.87 2.27
CA SER A 147 3.44 6.27 0.94
C SER A 147 4.72 6.58 0.17
N GLY A 148 5.37 5.54 -0.37
CA GLY A 148 6.64 5.62 -1.08
C GLY A 148 7.85 5.20 -0.24
N LEU A 149 7.82 5.35 1.10
CA LEU A 149 8.95 4.96 1.95
C LEU A 149 9.33 3.49 1.80
N SER A 150 8.36 2.59 1.65
CA SER A 150 8.65 1.16 1.47
C SER A 150 9.44 0.87 0.20
N LEU A 151 9.23 1.62 -0.88
CA LEU A 151 9.98 1.41 -2.12
C LEU A 151 11.42 1.88 -1.94
N SER A 152 11.59 3.08 -1.38
CA SER A 152 12.91 3.65 -1.08
C SER A 152 13.70 2.77 -0.12
N ASP A 153 13.05 2.28 0.95
CA ASP A 153 13.63 1.39 1.95
C ASP A 153 14.12 0.09 1.29
N CYS A 154 13.29 -0.57 0.48
CA CYS A 154 13.70 -1.78 -0.26
C CYS A 154 14.90 -1.54 -1.18
N VAL A 155 14.91 -0.45 -1.95
CA VAL A 155 16.01 -0.17 -2.90
C VAL A 155 17.30 0.15 -2.16
N TRP A 156 17.25 1.05 -1.18
CA TRP A 156 18.46 1.55 -0.53
C TRP A 156 19.07 0.54 0.45
N SER A 157 18.24 -0.14 1.26
CA SER A 157 18.74 -1.19 2.14
C SER A 157 19.29 -2.38 1.35
N GLY A 158 18.71 -2.70 0.19
CA GLY A 158 19.21 -3.73 -0.71
C GLY A 158 20.57 -3.38 -1.31
N LEU A 159 20.74 -2.14 -1.77
CA LEU A 159 22.03 -1.64 -2.28
C LEU A 159 23.11 -1.65 -1.18
N ARG A 160 22.78 -1.13 0.00
CA ARG A 160 23.68 -1.11 1.15
C ARG A 160 24.15 -2.51 1.57
N ALA A 161 23.21 -3.46 1.66
CA ALA A 161 23.54 -4.86 1.96
C ALA A 161 24.44 -5.47 0.86
N ALA A 162 24.16 -5.20 -0.42
CA ALA A 162 24.96 -5.68 -1.53
C ALA A 162 26.38 -5.08 -1.56
N GLU A 163 26.53 -3.79 -1.26
CA GLU A 163 27.84 -3.13 -1.16
C GLU A 163 28.67 -3.72 -0.03
N SER A 164 28.04 -3.95 1.12
CA SER A 164 28.67 -4.59 2.28
C SER A 164 29.06 -6.03 1.99
N LEU A 165 28.22 -6.79 1.28
CA LEU A 165 28.51 -8.14 0.80
C LEU A 165 29.68 -8.18 -0.20
N LYS A 166 29.82 -7.15 -1.05
CA LYS A 166 30.90 -7.05 -2.02
C LYS A 166 32.24 -6.65 -1.38
N GLY A 167 32.19 -5.78 -0.36
CA GLY A 167 33.36 -5.36 0.42
C GLY A 167 33.80 -6.37 1.48
N SER A 168 32.90 -7.26 1.89
CA SER A 168 33.17 -8.35 2.81
C SER A 168 33.42 -9.66 2.05
N CYS A 169 34.08 -10.63 2.69
CA CYS A 169 34.19 -12.00 2.16
C CYS A 169 32.84 -12.76 2.16
N GLY A 170 31.69 -12.07 2.20
CA GLY A 170 30.36 -12.67 2.41
C GLY A 170 29.98 -13.69 1.34
N ALA A 171 30.41 -13.50 0.08
CA ALA A 171 30.24 -14.52 -0.97
C ALA A 171 30.94 -15.85 -0.63
N ALA A 172 32.07 -15.82 0.07
CA ALA A 172 32.78 -17.03 0.51
C ALA A 172 32.10 -17.71 1.72
N ALA A 173 31.37 -16.96 2.55
CA ALA A 173 30.59 -17.50 3.67
C ALA A 173 29.31 -18.24 3.22
N LEU A 174 28.79 -17.93 2.02
CA LEU A 174 27.68 -18.62 1.37
C LEU A 174 28.10 -19.90 0.63
N THR A 175 29.41 -20.18 0.56
CA THR A 175 29.89 -21.46 0.04
C THR A 175 29.51 -22.57 1.02
N PRO A 176 28.72 -23.59 0.62
CA PRO A 176 28.38 -24.68 1.52
C PRO A 176 29.65 -25.34 2.05
N GLN A 177 29.81 -25.42 3.38
CA GLN A 177 30.87 -26.25 3.94
C GLN A 177 30.55 -27.72 3.64
N PRO A 178 31.54 -28.52 3.20
CA PRO A 178 31.32 -29.94 2.94
C PRO A 178 30.80 -30.60 4.22
N ALA A 179 29.66 -31.29 4.11
CA ALA A 179 29.03 -31.97 5.24
C ALA A 179 30.05 -32.93 5.87
N THR A 180 30.45 -32.64 7.10
CA THR A 180 31.25 -33.56 7.90
C THR A 180 30.37 -34.77 8.21
N LYS A 181 30.72 -35.93 7.64
CA LYS A 181 30.09 -37.19 8.02
C LYS A 181 30.31 -37.40 9.52
N PRO A 182 29.27 -37.69 10.31
CA PRO A 182 29.45 -38.10 11.69
C PRO A 182 30.26 -39.40 11.72
N ALA A 183 31.19 -39.48 12.68
CA ALA A 183 32.03 -40.65 12.93
C ALA A 183 31.21 -41.81 13.51
#